data_AF-A0A8B8C5M3-F1
#
_entry.id   AF-A0A8B8C5M3-F1
#
_cell.length_a   1.000
_cell.length_b   1.000
_cell.length_c   1.000
_cell.angle_alpha   90.00
_cell.angle_beta   90.00
_cell.angle_gamma   90.00
#
_symmetry.space_group_name_H-M   'P 1'
#
loop_
_entity.id
_entity.type
_entity.pdbx_description
1 polymer ?
#
loop_
_entity_poly.entity_id
_entity_poly.type
_entity_poly.pdbx_seq_one_letter_code
_entity_poly.pdbx_strand_id
1 'polypeptide(L)'
;MEEDGMLQPTDEIHLAALHLVFKPRIQKHLDCFREALCNRPLRTERGQSPVQLWIRGQILDPLWQPHSEVDLENYGIDYDGPIPTEISHVDVPSTSNLQDMAQEETILQIVEKDSTLFGVDLYQELVQLLRNN
;
A
#
# COMPACT_ATOMS: atom_id res chain seq x y z
N MET A 1 3.77 -1.06 -19.09
CA MET A 1 5.12 -0.76 -18.53
C MET A 1 6.11 -1.88 -18.80
N GLU A 2 5.86 -3.12 -18.39
CA GLU A 2 6.73 -4.26 -18.75
C GLU A 2 6.63 -4.60 -20.25
N GLU A 3 5.40 -4.72 -20.76
CA GLU A 3 5.13 -4.98 -22.18
C GLU A 3 5.67 -3.87 -23.11
N ASP A 4 5.73 -2.63 -22.61
CA ASP A 4 6.25 -1.47 -23.32
C ASP A 4 7.78 -1.30 -23.16
N GLY A 5 8.45 -2.19 -22.41
CA GLY A 5 9.89 -2.15 -22.14
C GLY A 5 10.34 -1.04 -21.18
N MET A 6 9.41 -0.31 -20.55
CA MET A 6 9.68 0.79 -19.60
C MET A 6 10.08 0.29 -18.21
N LEU A 7 9.74 -0.96 -17.88
CA LEU A 7 10.03 -1.62 -16.60
C LEU A 7 10.82 -2.89 -16.85
N GLN A 8 11.95 -3.02 -16.15
CA GLN A 8 12.76 -4.25 -16.08
C GLN A 8 12.58 -4.86 -14.68
N PRO A 9 11.76 -5.91 -14.52
CA PRO A 9 11.39 -6.44 -13.20
C PRO A 9 12.55 -7.08 -12.43
N THR A 10 13.63 -7.41 -13.13
CA THR A 10 14.85 -8.00 -12.55
C THR A 10 15.91 -6.96 -12.21
N ASP A 11 15.69 -5.68 -12.54
CA ASP A 11 16.64 -4.59 -12.29
C ASP A 11 16.34 -3.95 -10.92
N GLU A 12 17.32 -3.95 -10.03
CA GLU A 12 17.20 -3.40 -8.67
C GLU A 12 16.82 -1.91 -8.67
N ILE A 13 17.30 -1.12 -9.63
CA ILE A 13 16.97 0.31 -9.75
C ILE A 13 15.50 0.49 -10.07
N HIS A 14 14.97 -0.35 -10.95
CA HIS A 14 13.56 -0.33 -11.33
C HIS A 14 12.66 -0.74 -10.18
N LEU A 15 13.01 -1.82 -9.46
CA LEU A 15 12.29 -2.29 -8.28
C LEU A 15 12.24 -1.24 -7.18
N ALA A 16 13.37 -0.56 -6.95
CA ALA A 16 13.45 0.52 -6.01
C ALA A 16 12.61 1.73 -6.39
N ALA A 17 12.72 2.19 -7.64
CA ALA A 17 11.94 3.31 -8.13
C ALA A 17 10.43 3.01 -8.02
N LEU A 18 10.03 1.78 -8.31
CA LEU A 18 8.66 1.31 -8.09
C LEU A 18 8.23 1.44 -6.63
N HIS A 19 9.04 0.91 -5.70
CA HIS A 19 8.73 0.98 -4.27
C HIS A 19 8.62 2.42 -3.77
N LEU A 20 9.55 3.28 -4.15
CA LEU A 20 9.58 4.68 -3.72
C LEU A 20 8.39 5.47 -4.24
N VAL A 21 7.96 5.25 -5.48
CA VAL A 21 6.83 5.98 -6.09
C VAL A 21 5.48 5.39 -5.69
N PHE A 22 5.29 4.08 -5.85
CA PHE A 22 3.96 3.49 -5.76
C PHE A 22 3.53 3.17 -4.33
N LYS A 23 4.45 2.85 -3.41
CA LYS A 23 4.09 2.58 -2.01
C LYS A 23 3.37 3.77 -1.35
N PRO A 24 3.91 5.01 -1.34
CA PRO A 24 3.21 6.14 -0.73
C PRO A 24 1.94 6.53 -1.50
N ARG A 25 1.88 6.32 -2.82
CA ARG A 25 0.69 6.59 -3.63
C ARG A 25 -0.46 5.64 -3.32
N ILE A 26 -0.16 4.34 -3.26
CA ILE A 26 -1.13 3.33 -2.85
C ILE A 26 -1.64 3.67 -1.45
N GLN A 27 -0.74 4.01 -0.52
CA GLN A 27 -1.12 4.43 0.82
C GLN A 27 -2.06 5.65 0.80
N LYS A 28 -1.74 6.70 0.05
CA LYS A 28 -2.61 7.89 -0.12
C LYS A 28 -4.00 7.51 -0.64
N HIS A 29 -4.09 6.62 -1.62
CA HIS A 29 -5.38 6.15 -2.13
C HIS A 29 -6.16 5.32 -1.11
N LEU A 30 -5.48 4.46 -0.35
CA LEU A 30 -6.09 3.69 0.74
C LEU A 30 -6.61 4.61 1.85
N ASP A 31 -5.86 5.64 2.20
CA ASP A 31 -6.28 6.63 3.20
C ASP A 31 -7.52 7.39 2.74
N CYS A 32 -7.55 7.82 1.47
CA CYS A 32 -8.72 8.46 0.87
C CYS A 32 -9.94 7.52 0.83
N PHE A 33 -9.73 6.26 0.43
CA PHE A 33 -10.78 5.25 0.42
C PHE A 33 -11.34 5.00 1.83
N ARG A 34 -10.46 4.84 2.83
CA ARG A 34 -10.84 4.67 4.22
C ARG A 34 -11.67 5.86 4.70
N GLU A 35 -11.21 7.08 4.46
CA GLU A 35 -11.93 8.30 4.86
C GLU A 35 -13.32 8.38 4.22
N ALA A 36 -13.41 8.14 2.91
CA ALA A 36 -14.67 8.11 2.19
C ALA A 36 -15.62 7.05 2.74
N LEU A 37 -15.11 5.84 3.01
CA LEU A 37 -15.90 4.73 3.54
C LEU A 37 -16.40 5.02 4.96
N CYS A 38 -15.52 5.51 5.84
CA CYS A 38 -15.83 5.85 7.23
C CYS A 38 -16.91 6.93 7.36
N ASN A 39 -16.95 7.88 6.40
CA ASN A 39 -17.88 8.99 6.40
C ASN A 39 -19.13 8.76 5.52
N ARG A 40 -19.18 7.66 4.77
CA ARG A 40 -20.30 7.37 3.87
C ARG A 40 -21.58 7.04 4.65
N PRO A 41 -22.72 7.69 4.36
CA PRO A 41 -23.99 7.36 4.99
C PRO A 41 -24.50 5.98 4.56
N LEU A 42 -24.86 5.14 5.52
CA LEU A 42 -25.42 3.81 5.28
C LEU A 42 -26.94 3.87 5.14
N ARG A 43 -27.47 3.32 4.05
CA ARG A 43 -28.93 3.32 3.78
C ARG A 43 -29.71 2.48 4.81
N THR A 44 -29.09 1.42 5.33
CA THR A 44 -29.68 0.52 6.34
C THR A 44 -29.74 1.15 7.73
N GLU A 45 -28.84 2.10 8.01
CA GLU A 45 -28.71 2.75 9.32
C GLU A 45 -29.24 4.19 9.30
N ARG A 46 -30.35 4.42 8.58
CA ARG A 46 -31.02 5.73 8.48
C ARG A 46 -30.11 6.87 8.02
N GLY A 47 -29.11 6.57 7.20
CA GLY A 47 -28.14 7.54 6.68
C GLY A 47 -27.00 7.86 7.64
N GLN A 48 -26.82 7.13 8.74
CA GLN A 48 -25.68 7.32 9.62
C GLN A 48 -24.40 6.73 8.99
N SER A 49 -23.27 7.42 9.17
CA SER A 49 -21.97 6.90 8.72
C SER A 49 -21.40 5.89 9.73
N PRO A 50 -20.48 5.00 9.30
CA PRO A 50 -19.77 4.11 10.22
C PRO A 50 -19.15 4.84 11.42
N VAL A 51 -18.55 6.01 11.22
CA VAL A 51 -17.99 6.82 12.31
C VAL A 51 -19.07 7.31 13.27
N GLN A 52 -20.22 7.75 12.77
CA GLN A 52 -21.34 8.16 13.64
C GLN A 52 -21.90 6.99 14.45
N LEU A 53 -22.00 5.81 13.85
CA LEU A 53 -22.43 4.60 14.53
C LEU A 53 -21.43 4.16 15.59
N TRP A 54 -20.13 4.25 15.29
CA TRP A 54 -19.07 4.00 16.26
C TRP A 54 -19.17 4.94 17.47
N ILE A 55 -19.24 6.25 17.24
CA ILE A 55 -19.39 7.26 18.30
C ILE A 55 -20.66 6.99 19.13
N ARG A 56 -21.78 6.71 18.46
CA ARG A 56 -23.05 6.37 19.14
C ARG A 56 -22.90 5.11 20.00
N GLY A 57 -22.26 4.06 19.47
CA GLY A 57 -22.01 2.82 20.18
C GLY A 57 -21.18 3.04 21.45
N GLN A 58 -20.09 3.80 21.35
CA GLN A 58 -19.22 4.14 22.48
C GLN A 58 -19.94 4.97 23.56
N ILE A 59 -20.90 5.82 23.18
CA ILE A 59 -21.74 6.54 24.16
C ILE A 59 -22.73 5.60 24.86
N LEU A 60 -23.27 4.61 24.13
CA LEU A 60 -24.26 3.67 24.66
C LEU A 60 -23.63 2.61 25.56
N ASP A 61 -22.43 2.15 25.22
CA ASP A 61 -21.66 1.18 26.01
C ASP A 61 -20.17 1.56 26.04
N PRO A 62 -19.75 2.43 26.98
CA PRO A 62 -18.37 2.90 27.09
C PRO A 62 -17.37 1.83 27.56
N LEU A 63 -17.88 0.72 28.12
CA LEU A 63 -17.06 -0.40 28.58
C LEU A 63 -16.95 -1.49 27.52
N TRP A 64 -17.65 -1.35 26.39
CA TRP A 64 -17.54 -2.27 25.27
C TRP A 64 -16.12 -2.27 24.73
N GLN A 65 -15.49 -3.43 24.80
CA GLN A 65 -14.22 -3.70 24.14
C GLN A 65 -14.50 -4.66 22.99
N PRO A 66 -13.97 -4.40 21.78
CA PRO A 66 -14.00 -5.40 20.73
C PRO A 66 -13.34 -6.67 21.28
N HIS A 67 -14.06 -7.79 21.27
CA HIS A 67 -13.49 -9.07 21.69
C HIS A 67 -12.31 -9.40 20.78
N SER A 68 -11.11 -9.31 21.33
CA SER A 68 -9.85 -9.45 20.61
C SER A 68 -9.42 -10.91 20.46
N GLU A 69 -10.37 -11.84 20.31
CA GLU A 69 -10.07 -13.26 20.08
C GLU A 69 -9.85 -13.55 18.58
N VAL A 70 -9.41 -12.55 17.81
CA VAL A 70 -8.83 -12.82 16.50
C VAL A 70 -7.38 -13.17 16.75
N ASP A 71 -7.06 -14.46 16.65
CA ASP A 71 -5.68 -14.93 16.59
C ASP A 71 -5.03 -14.32 15.33
N LEU A 72 -4.37 -13.17 15.53
CA LEU A 72 -3.76 -12.41 14.44
C LEU A 72 -2.65 -13.21 13.75
N GLU A 73 -2.03 -14.16 14.46
CA GLU A 73 -0.98 -15.01 13.91
C GLU A 73 -1.54 -16.01 12.90
N ASN A 74 -2.78 -16.47 13.12
CA ASN A 74 -3.42 -17.48 12.28
C ASN A 74 -4.56 -16.93 11.40
N TYR A 75 -4.82 -15.62 11.42
CA TYR A 75 -5.87 -15.00 10.63
C TYR A 75 -5.57 -15.12 9.12
N GLY A 76 -6.42 -15.85 8.40
CA GLY A 76 -6.26 -16.10 6.97
C GLY A 76 -5.48 -17.37 6.61
N ILE A 77 -5.02 -18.15 7.60
CA ILE A 77 -4.49 -19.49 7.36
C ILE A 77 -5.66 -20.46 7.18
N ASP A 78 -5.78 -21.06 6.00
CA ASP A 78 -6.71 -22.15 5.72
C ASP A 78 -6.01 -23.49 5.99
N TYR A 79 -6.16 -24.02 7.22
CA TYR A 79 -5.55 -25.30 7.62
C TYR A 79 -6.09 -26.50 6.85
N ASP A 80 -7.30 -26.40 6.30
CA ASP A 80 -7.93 -27.43 5.45
C ASP A 80 -7.73 -27.14 3.95
N GLY A 81 -6.97 -26.09 3.62
CA GLY A 81 -6.66 -25.71 2.26
C GLY A 81 -5.78 -26.74 1.54
N PRO A 82 -5.88 -26.84 0.21
CA PRO A 82 -5.03 -27.75 -0.56
C PRO A 82 -3.55 -27.38 -0.37
N ILE A 83 -2.76 -28.33 0.12
CA ILE A 83 -1.30 -28.18 0.23
C ILE A 83 -0.73 -28.25 -1.19
N PRO A 84 0.04 -27.25 -1.66
CA PRO A 84 0.69 -27.31 -2.95
C PRO A 84 1.63 -28.53 -3.03
N THR A 85 1.42 -29.40 -4.01
CA THR A 85 2.27 -30.57 -4.26
C THR A 85 3.66 -30.20 -4.78
N GLU A 86 3.78 -29.01 -5.36
CA GLU A 86 5.03 -28.39 -5.82
C GLU A 86 5.16 -27.02 -5.15
N ILE A 87 6.18 -26.86 -4.31
CA ILE A 87 6.55 -25.54 -3.79
C ILE A 87 7.31 -24.86 -4.92
N SER A 88 6.61 -24.09 -5.75
CA SER A 88 7.28 -23.17 -6.68
C SER A 88 7.98 -22.11 -5.84
N HIS A 89 9.29 -22.25 -5.62
CA HIS A 89 10.08 -21.23 -4.98
C HIS A 89 10.11 -20.02 -5.92
N VAL A 90 9.40 -18.95 -5.54
CA VAL A 90 9.55 -17.65 -6.19
C VAL A 90 10.74 -17.01 -5.50
N ASP A 91 11.90 -17.03 -6.16
CA ASP A 91 13.05 -16.22 -5.75
C ASP A 91 12.66 -14.75 -5.88
N VAL A 92 12.29 -14.13 -4.75
CA VAL A 92 12.11 -12.69 -4.67
C VAL A 92 13.50 -12.11 -4.43
N PRO A 93 14.10 -11.40 -5.40
CA PRO A 93 15.41 -10.80 -5.21
C PRO A 93 15.35 -9.80 -4.05
N SER A 94 16.28 -9.94 -3.12
CA SER A 94 16.49 -8.97 -2.05
C SER A 94 16.82 -7.62 -2.68
N THR A 95 15.95 -6.62 -2.53
CA THR A 95 16.29 -5.27 -2.95
C THR A 95 17.32 -4.71 -1.98
N SER A 96 18.51 -4.36 -2.49
CA SER A 96 19.49 -3.57 -1.75
C SER A 96 18.79 -2.36 -1.13
N ASN A 97 18.92 -2.16 0.19
CA ASN A 97 18.46 -0.94 0.84
C ASN A 97 19.18 0.24 0.16
N LEU A 98 18.50 0.98 -0.71
CA LEU A 98 19.04 2.20 -1.33
C LEU A 98 19.09 3.38 -0.35
N GLN A 99 19.25 3.08 0.92
CA GLN A 99 19.32 4.02 2.03
C GLN A 99 20.68 4.72 2.13
N ASP A 100 21.64 4.42 1.25
CA ASP A 100 22.86 5.21 1.09
C ASP A 100 22.53 6.51 0.34
N MET A 101 21.95 7.47 1.07
CA MET A 101 21.28 8.63 0.49
C MET A 101 22.15 9.89 0.52
N ALA A 102 22.82 10.19 -0.59
CA ALA A 102 23.24 11.57 -0.91
C ALA A 102 22.08 12.42 -1.50
N GLN A 103 20.89 11.84 -1.70
CA GLN A 103 19.79 12.45 -2.48
C GLN A 103 18.37 12.21 -1.91
N GLU A 104 18.22 11.87 -0.62
CA GLU A 104 16.91 11.56 0.00
C GLU A 104 15.90 12.69 -0.20
N GLU A 105 16.34 13.93 0.00
CA GLU A 105 15.51 15.12 -0.15
C GLU A 105 15.01 15.29 -1.59
N THR A 106 15.85 15.01 -2.59
CA THR A 106 15.46 15.09 -4.01
C THR A 106 14.47 13.98 -4.37
N ILE A 107 14.67 12.77 -3.85
CA ILE A 107 13.74 11.65 -4.06
C ILE A 107 12.36 11.97 -3.46
N LEU A 108 12.31 12.47 -2.22
CA LEU A 108 11.06 12.85 -1.57
C LEU A 108 10.32 13.92 -2.36
N GLN A 109 11.03 14.96 -2.82
CA GLN A 109 10.45 16.02 -3.65
C GLN A 109 9.84 15.48 -4.95
N ILE A 110 10.41 14.45 -5.58
CA ILE A 110 9.84 13.84 -6.80
C ILE A 110 8.60 13.03 -6.45
N VAL A 111 8.67 12.19 -5.43
CA VAL A 111 7.59 11.26 -5.06
C VAL A 111 6.32 12.01 -4.62
N GLU A 112 6.48 13.15 -3.94
CA GLU A 112 5.38 13.99 -3.46
C GLU A 112 4.63 14.77 -4.55
N LYS A 113 5.21 14.94 -5.75
CA LYS A 113 4.55 15.66 -6.86
C LYS A 113 3.23 15.02 -7.24
N ASP A 114 2.28 15.80 -7.71
CA ASP A 114 1.12 15.24 -8.38
C ASP A 114 1.53 14.63 -9.73
N SER A 115 1.05 13.42 -9.99
CA SER A 115 1.36 12.71 -11.22
C SER A 115 0.30 13.01 -12.28
N THR A 116 0.77 13.21 -13.50
CA THR A 116 -0.05 13.36 -14.70
C THR A 116 -0.41 12.02 -15.34
N LEU A 117 0.32 10.95 -15.01
CA LEU A 117 0.17 9.61 -15.58
C LEU A 117 0.19 8.51 -14.50
N PHE A 118 -0.63 8.66 -13.46
CA PHE A 118 -0.83 7.64 -12.40
C PHE A 118 0.44 7.12 -11.70
N GLY A 119 1.52 7.90 -11.69
CA GLY A 119 2.82 7.62 -11.07
C GLY A 119 3.88 7.18 -12.08
N VAL A 120 3.52 6.93 -13.34
CA VAL A 120 4.47 6.45 -14.38
C VAL A 120 5.49 7.52 -14.74
N ASP A 121 5.08 8.78 -14.85
CA ASP A 121 5.94 9.94 -15.11
C ASP A 121 7.00 10.12 -14.02
N LEU A 122 6.60 10.02 -12.76
CA LEU A 122 7.51 10.14 -11.61
C LEU A 122 8.45 8.95 -11.49
N TYR A 123 7.96 7.75 -11.79
CA TYR A 123 8.80 6.56 -11.88
C TYR A 123 9.89 6.73 -12.93
N GLN A 124 9.57 7.26 -14.12
CA GLN A 124 10.56 7.51 -15.15
C GLN A 124 11.58 8.57 -14.74
N GLU A 125 11.12 9.67 -14.13
CA GLU A 125 11.99 10.72 -13.58
C GLU A 125 12.97 10.12 -12.54
N LEU A 126 12.45 9.27 -11.65
CA LEU A 126 13.23 8.65 -10.59
C LEU A 126 14.23 7.61 -11.13
N VAL A 127 13.85 6.78 -12.10
CA VAL A 127 14.77 5.84 -12.76
C VAL A 127 15.91 6.58 -13.46
N GLN A 128 15.63 7.72 -14.12
CA GLN A 128 16.68 8.55 -14.73
C GLN A 128 17.63 9.13 -13.68
N LEU A 129 17.09 9.62 -12.57
CA LEU A 129 17.90 10.16 -11.47
C LEU A 129 18.81 9.08 -10.86
N LEU A 130 18.27 7.89 -10.57
CA LEU A 130 19.01 6.80 -9.96
C LEU A 130 20.07 6.20 -10.89
N ARG A 131 19.85 6.22 -12.21
CA ARG A 131 20.84 5.74 -13.22
C ARG A 131 21.96 6.73 -13.51
N ASN A 132 21.77 8.02 -13.20
CA ASN A 132 22.74 9.07 -13.44
C ASN A 132 23.71 9.29 -12.27
N ASN A 133 23.56 8.53 -11.18
CA ASN A 133 24.57 8.38 -10.12
C ASN A 133 25.51 7.21 -10.42
#